data_AF-A0A2S5M138-F1
#
_entry.id   AF-A0A2S5M138-F1
#
_cell.length_a   1.000
_cell.length_b   1.000
_cell.length_c   1.000
_cell.angle_alpha   90.00
_cell.angle_beta   90.00
_cell.angle_gamma   90.00
#
_symmetry.space_group_name_H-M   'P 1'
#
loop_
_entity.id
_entity.type
_entity.pdbx_description
1 polymer ?
#
loop_
_entity_poly.entity_id
_entity_poly.type
_entity_poly.pdbx_seq_one_letter_code
_entity_poly.pdbx_strand_id
1 'polypeptide(L)'
;MSINSRTCFVLIILMSFLAGCATDGKQAGGSPQIDRISAEDLERIMPQPQAVLSLDEIVSLSKQGLGHEQIIQKIKESDSSYALTPSQSVDLSHRGVDKKVLDYIHTSRELALRNKLAEEINKREQDKRAELAKLKQQMINRQRFEDPFCRYQRFGFSPYGFGAYGSRFGPRFGMGAGYFSPWGCW
;
A
#
# COMPACT_ATOMS: atom_id res chain seq x y z
N MET A 1 20.94 -58.30 25.04
CA MET A 1 21.00 -57.37 23.88
C MET A 1 21.84 -56.17 24.32
N SER A 2 23.15 -56.17 24.04
CA SER A 2 24.03 -55.07 24.49
C SER A 2 23.95 -53.92 23.50
N ILE A 3 23.38 -52.80 23.93
CA ILE A 3 23.32 -51.58 23.13
C ILE A 3 24.75 -51.01 23.07
N ASN A 4 25.30 -50.93 21.86
CA ASN A 4 26.69 -50.56 21.63
C ASN A 4 26.84 -49.05 21.79
N SER A 5 27.82 -48.55 22.55
CA SER A 5 27.90 -47.11 22.86
C SER A 5 28.11 -46.24 21.61
N ARG A 6 28.71 -46.82 20.56
CA ARG A 6 28.86 -46.21 19.24
C ARG A 6 27.52 -46.03 18.51
N THR A 7 26.59 -46.97 18.66
CA THR A 7 25.25 -46.84 18.07
C THR A 7 24.40 -45.80 18.79
N CYS A 8 24.59 -45.62 20.10
CA CYS A 8 23.97 -44.52 20.84
C CYS A 8 24.48 -43.15 20.39
N PHE A 9 25.79 -42.99 20.19
CA PHE A 9 26.35 -41.71 19.75
C PHE A 9 25.86 -41.29 18.36
N VAL A 10 25.74 -42.23 17.43
CA VAL A 10 25.20 -41.95 16.09
C VAL A 10 23.71 -41.58 16.15
N LEU A 11 22.93 -42.25 17.00
CA LEU A 11 21.51 -41.91 17.21
C LEU A 11 21.32 -40.53 17.85
N ILE A 12 22.18 -40.13 18.78
CA ILE A 12 22.14 -38.81 19.42
C ILE A 12 22.48 -37.70 18.42
N ILE A 13 23.50 -37.90 17.57
CA ILE A 13 23.86 -36.92 16.52
C ILE A 13 22.74 -36.79 15.50
N LEU A 14 22.13 -37.90 15.07
CA LEU A 14 21.01 -37.90 14.14
C LEU A 14 19.78 -37.17 14.72
N MET A 15 19.46 -37.39 15.99
CA MET A 15 18.41 -36.66 16.72
C MET A 15 18.68 -35.15 16.84
N SER A 16 19.94 -34.75 17.04
CA SER A 16 20.33 -33.33 17.09
C SER A 16 20.17 -32.62 15.75
N PHE A 17 20.39 -33.30 14.62
CA PHE A 17 20.14 -32.73 13.28
C PHE A 17 18.64 -32.56 12.98
N LEU A 18 17.79 -33.46 13.47
CA LEU A 18 16.33 -33.37 13.30
C LEU A 18 15.69 -32.23 14.13
N ALA A 19 16.30 -31.86 15.28
CA ALA A 19 15.84 -30.75 16.09
C ALA A 19 16.12 -29.35 15.47
N GLY A 20 17.07 -29.26 14.53
CA GLY A 20 17.40 -28.00 13.83
C GLY A 20 16.43 -27.60 12.71
N CYS A 21 15.57 -28.51 12.25
CA CYS A 21 14.55 -28.22 11.23
C CYS A 21 13.25 -27.62 11.81
N ALA A 22 13.11 -27.60 13.13
CA ALA A 22 12.07 -26.84 13.82
C ALA A 22 12.66 -25.51 14.31
N THR A 23 13.32 -24.75 13.43
CA THR A 23 13.35 -23.31 13.64
C THR A 23 11.92 -22.88 13.48
N ASP A 24 11.25 -22.73 14.63
CA ASP A 24 9.95 -22.11 14.73
C ASP A 24 10.19 -20.68 14.23
N GLY A 25 10.00 -20.50 12.93
CA GLY A 25 9.88 -19.20 12.33
C GLY A 25 8.72 -18.58 13.06
N LYS A 26 9.03 -17.82 14.12
CA LYS A 26 8.15 -16.88 14.81
C LYS A 26 7.75 -15.81 13.80
N GLN A 27 7.05 -16.21 12.75
CA GLN A 27 6.01 -15.42 12.18
C GLN A 27 4.77 -15.71 13.01
N ALA A 28 4.28 -14.63 13.59
CA ALA A 28 2.85 -14.37 13.49
C ALA A 28 1.94 -15.40 14.18
N GLY A 29 2.22 -15.68 15.46
CA GLY A 29 1.28 -16.33 16.38
C GLY A 29 0.19 -15.40 16.95
N GLY A 30 0.00 -14.23 16.35
CA GLY A 30 -1.19 -13.41 16.56
C GLY A 30 -1.90 -13.30 15.22
N SER A 31 -3.21 -13.55 15.18
CA SER A 31 -4.05 -13.06 14.08
C SER A 31 -3.58 -11.64 13.72
N PRO A 32 -3.37 -11.29 12.44
CA PRO A 32 -2.91 -9.96 12.07
C PRO A 32 -3.80 -8.97 12.80
N GLN A 33 -3.22 -8.26 13.78
CA GLN A 33 -3.98 -7.38 14.65
C GLN A 33 -4.45 -6.25 13.75
N ILE A 34 -5.73 -6.28 13.38
CA ILE A 34 -6.30 -5.25 12.52
C ILE A 34 -6.30 -3.99 13.35
N ASP A 35 -5.34 -3.10 13.09
CA ASP A 35 -5.28 -1.78 13.69
C ASP A 35 -6.54 -1.02 13.27
N ARG A 36 -7.50 -0.99 14.19
CA ARG A 36 -8.72 -0.20 14.03
C ARG A 36 -8.32 1.25 14.20
N ILE A 37 -8.64 2.06 13.21
CA ILE A 37 -8.51 3.52 13.30
C ILE A 37 -9.29 3.97 14.54
N SER A 38 -8.64 4.72 15.42
CA SER A 38 -9.29 5.29 16.59
C SER A 38 -10.36 6.29 16.14
N ALA A 39 -11.42 6.49 16.93
CA ALA A 39 -12.48 7.43 16.55
C ALA A 39 -11.93 8.86 16.30
N GLU A 40 -10.91 9.26 17.05
CA GLU A 40 -10.24 10.56 16.94
C GLU A 40 -9.47 10.71 15.62
N ASP A 41 -8.80 9.65 15.16
CA ASP A 41 -8.08 9.66 13.88
C ASP A 41 -9.05 9.72 12.71
N LEU A 42 -10.23 9.08 12.83
CA LEU A 42 -11.27 9.16 11.82
C LEU A 42 -11.80 10.59 11.67
N GLU A 43 -12.04 11.30 12.77
CA GLU A 43 -12.48 12.69 12.76
C GLU A 43 -11.49 13.65 12.09
N ARG A 44 -10.18 13.36 12.19
CA ARG A 44 -9.14 14.14 11.48
C ARG A 44 -9.15 13.91 9.98
N ILE A 45 -9.50 12.70 9.55
CA ILE A 45 -9.56 12.34 8.12
C ILE A 45 -10.84 12.91 7.50
N MET A 46 -11.93 13.00 8.27
CA MET A 46 -13.20 13.51 7.77
C MET A 46 -13.11 14.98 7.30
N PRO A 47 -13.80 15.33 6.20
CA PRO A 47 -13.96 16.72 5.80
C PRO A 47 -14.80 17.45 6.84
N GLN A 48 -14.21 18.50 7.42
CA GLN A 48 -14.90 19.38 8.34
C GLN A 48 -15.88 20.26 7.54
N PRO A 49 -17.13 20.42 8.02
CA PRO A 49 -18.09 21.29 7.37
C PRO A 49 -17.62 22.74 7.52
N GLN A 50 -17.49 23.45 6.40
CA GLN A 50 -17.15 24.86 6.37
C GLN A 50 -18.29 25.60 5.66
N ALA A 51 -19.15 26.23 6.46
CA ALA A 51 -20.29 27.00 5.97
C ALA A 51 -19.87 28.47 5.83
N VAL A 52 -19.45 28.88 4.63
CA VAL A 52 -19.21 30.30 4.31
C VAL A 52 -20.54 31.01 4.10
N LEU A 53 -21.47 30.37 3.41
CA LEU A 53 -22.89 30.74 3.37
C LEU A 53 -23.62 30.14 4.58
N SER A 54 -24.44 30.93 5.26
CA SER A 54 -25.24 30.42 6.37
C SER A 54 -26.49 29.69 5.88
N LEU A 55 -27.01 28.75 6.67
CA LEU A 55 -28.24 28.03 6.33
C LEU A 55 -29.46 28.96 6.22
N ASP A 56 -29.48 30.04 7.00
CA ASP A 56 -30.57 31.02 6.96
C ASP A 56 -30.50 31.92 5.72
N GLU A 57 -29.29 32.18 5.19
CA GLU A 57 -29.14 32.83 3.88
C GLU A 57 -29.64 31.94 2.74
N ILE A 58 -29.43 30.62 2.78
CA ILE A 58 -30.02 29.72 1.78
C ILE A 58 -31.55 29.80 1.80
N VAL A 59 -32.14 29.85 3.00
CA VAL A 59 -33.59 30.00 3.16
C VAL A 59 -34.06 31.37 2.63
N SER A 60 -33.32 32.44 2.90
CA SER A 60 -33.69 33.78 2.41
C SER A 60 -33.59 33.88 0.88
N LEU A 61 -32.55 33.31 0.27
CA LEU A 61 -32.38 33.24 -1.18
C LEU A 61 -33.50 32.42 -1.84
N SER A 62 -33.90 31.30 -1.22
CA SER A 62 -35.03 30.50 -1.70
C SER A 62 -36.36 31.26 -1.62
N LYS A 63 -36.60 31.99 -0.52
CA LYS A 63 -37.79 32.84 -0.35
C LYS A 63 -37.82 34.05 -1.29
N GLN A 64 -36.67 34.55 -1.70
CA GLN A 64 -36.55 35.61 -2.72
C GLN A 64 -36.88 35.09 -4.14
N GLY A 65 -37.15 33.80 -4.31
CA GLY A 65 -37.54 33.21 -5.59
C GLY A 65 -36.36 32.93 -6.52
N LEU A 66 -35.13 32.92 -6.00
CA LEU A 66 -33.96 32.52 -6.78
C LEU A 66 -34.10 31.05 -7.20
N GLY A 67 -33.84 30.76 -8.47
CA GLY A 67 -33.90 29.41 -8.99
C GLY A 67 -32.89 28.49 -8.31
N HIS A 68 -33.26 27.21 -8.12
CA HIS A 68 -32.40 26.21 -7.47
C HIS A 68 -30.99 26.12 -8.06
N GLU A 69 -30.82 26.32 -9.37
CA GLU A 69 -29.51 26.28 -10.03
C GLU A 69 -28.60 27.44 -9.60
N GLN A 70 -29.17 28.63 -9.42
CA GLN A 70 -28.41 29.81 -8.99
C GLN A 70 -27.96 29.67 -7.53
N ILE A 71 -28.80 29.06 -6.68
CA ILE A 71 -28.44 28.76 -5.29
C ILE A 71 -27.31 27.72 -5.26
N ILE A 72 -27.41 26.65 -6.04
CA ILE A 72 -26.34 25.63 -6.17
C ILE A 72 -25.03 26.26 -6.66
N GLN A 73 -25.11 27.16 -7.64
CA GLN A 73 -23.94 27.85 -8.18
C GLN A 73 -23.27 28.73 -7.12
N LYS A 74 -24.04 29.49 -6.33
CA LYS A 74 -23.50 30.26 -5.20
C LYS A 74 -22.85 29.36 -4.15
N ILE A 75 -23.44 28.21 -3.85
CA ILE A 75 -22.85 27.22 -2.93
C ILE A 75 -21.49 26.76 -3.45
N LYS A 76 -21.39 26.43 -4.75
CA LYS A 76 -20.11 26.05 -5.40
C LYS A 76 -19.07 27.16 -5.35
N GLU A 77 -19.46 28.39 -5.69
CA GLU A 77 -18.56 29.54 -5.73
C GLU A 77 -18.01 29.91 -4.35
N SER A 78 -18.83 29.73 -3.31
CA SER A 78 -18.43 29.97 -1.92
C SER A 78 -17.62 28.82 -1.30
N ASP A 79 -17.46 27.70 -2.01
CA ASP A 79 -16.90 26.43 -1.50
C ASP A 79 -17.51 26.00 -0.15
N SER A 80 -18.83 26.23 0.00
CA SER A 80 -19.52 25.92 1.26
C SER A 80 -19.86 24.44 1.35
N SER A 81 -19.48 23.80 2.46
CA SER A 81 -19.88 22.44 2.79
C SER A 81 -20.66 22.40 4.10
N TYR A 82 -21.76 21.63 4.11
CA TYR A 82 -22.68 21.58 5.24
C TYR A 82 -22.77 20.19 5.81
N ALA A 83 -22.83 20.13 7.14
CA ALA A 83 -23.14 18.91 7.86
C ALA A 83 -24.62 18.87 8.26
N LEU A 84 -25.51 18.63 7.29
CA LEU A 84 -26.95 18.52 7.57
C LEU A 84 -27.29 17.15 8.16
N THR A 85 -28.06 17.16 9.24
CA THR A 85 -28.75 15.95 9.73
C THR A 85 -30.04 15.72 8.94
N PRO A 86 -30.58 14.49 8.90
CA PRO A 86 -31.86 14.23 8.23
C PRO A 86 -32.99 15.13 8.74
N SER A 87 -33.08 15.37 10.05
CA SER A 87 -34.06 16.29 10.65
C SER A 87 -33.90 17.72 10.13
N GLN A 88 -32.68 18.25 10.08
CA GLN A 88 -32.42 19.59 9.56
C GLN A 88 -32.76 19.72 8.08
N SER A 89 -32.54 18.67 7.27
CA SER A 89 -32.91 18.68 5.85
C SER A 89 -34.43 18.80 5.67
N VAL A 90 -35.20 18.13 6.51
CA VAL A 90 -36.68 18.22 6.53
C VAL A 90 -37.12 19.61 6.97
N ASP A 91 -36.53 20.16 8.02
CA ASP A 91 -36.82 21.52 8.49
C ASP A 91 -36.51 22.58 7.43
N LEU A 92 -35.42 22.43 6.68
CA LEU A 92 -35.08 23.32 5.57
C LEU A 92 -36.08 23.19 4.42
N SER A 93 -36.52 21.97 4.10
CA SER A 93 -37.56 21.75 3.11
C SER A 93 -38.89 22.42 3.52
N HIS A 94 -39.29 22.31 4.78
CA HIS A 94 -40.46 23.01 5.32
C HIS A 94 -40.32 24.55 5.28
N ARG A 95 -39.10 25.06 5.40
CA ARG A 95 -38.79 26.50 5.27
C ARG A 95 -38.78 27.00 3.83
N GLY A 96 -39.05 26.14 2.85
CA GLY A 96 -39.18 26.49 1.43
C GLY A 96 -37.89 26.36 0.63
N VAL A 97 -36.88 25.62 1.13
CA VAL A 97 -35.69 25.28 0.34
C VAL A 97 -36.04 24.19 -0.67
N ASP A 98 -35.65 24.41 -1.93
CA ASP A 98 -35.90 23.45 -3.00
C ASP A 98 -35.16 22.12 -2.77
N LYS A 99 -35.82 21.01 -3.10
CA LYS A 99 -35.30 19.65 -2.90
C LYS A 99 -33.98 19.42 -3.64
N LYS A 100 -33.82 19.98 -4.84
CA LYS A 100 -32.59 19.82 -5.64
C LYS A 100 -31.38 20.48 -4.97
N VAL A 101 -31.59 21.57 -4.24
CA VAL A 101 -30.53 22.23 -3.47
C VAL A 101 -30.10 21.33 -2.31
N LEU A 102 -31.05 20.74 -1.60
CA LEU A 102 -30.77 19.80 -0.51
C LEU A 102 -30.05 18.54 -1.02
N ASP A 103 -30.52 17.96 -2.12
CA ASP A 103 -29.88 16.81 -2.77
C ASP A 103 -28.44 17.14 -3.19
N TYR A 104 -28.19 18.33 -3.73
CA TYR A 104 -26.86 18.79 -4.05
C TYR A 104 -25.95 18.91 -2.81
N ILE A 105 -26.47 19.40 -1.69
CA ILE A 105 -25.70 19.49 -0.44
C ILE A 105 -25.31 18.10 0.08
N HIS A 106 -26.23 17.13 0.01
CA HIS A 106 -25.93 15.75 0.43
C HIS A 106 -24.93 15.07 -0.50
N THR A 107 -25.16 15.14 -1.81
CA THR A 107 -24.29 14.51 -2.82
C THR A 107 -22.89 15.12 -2.83
N SER A 108 -22.75 16.44 -2.69
CA SER A 108 -21.45 17.10 -2.63
C SER A 108 -20.65 16.67 -1.40
N ARG A 109 -21.29 16.55 -0.23
CA ARG A 109 -20.65 16.05 0.98
C ARG A 109 -20.23 14.59 0.86
N GLU A 110 -21.10 13.72 0.35
CA GLU A 110 -20.78 12.31 0.13
C GLU A 110 -19.59 12.14 -0.83
N LEU A 111 -19.54 12.95 -1.89
CA LEU A 111 -18.44 12.96 -2.83
C LEU A 111 -17.13 13.42 -2.17
N ALA A 112 -17.17 14.49 -1.36
CA ALA A 112 -16.01 14.95 -0.61
C ALA A 112 -15.49 13.88 0.38
N LEU A 113 -16.40 13.18 1.06
CA LEU A 113 -16.05 12.05 1.94
C LEU A 113 -15.37 10.92 1.16
N ARG A 114 -15.95 10.50 0.03
CA ARG A 114 -15.38 9.43 -0.80
C ARG A 114 -14.00 9.80 -1.34
N ASN A 115 -13.83 11.04 -1.79
CA ASN A 115 -12.55 11.52 -2.32
C ASN A 115 -11.47 11.52 -1.23
N LYS A 116 -11.77 12.04 -0.04
CA LYS A 116 -10.81 12.00 1.07
C LYS A 116 -10.41 10.58 1.48
N LEU A 117 -11.38 9.65 1.51
CA LEU A 117 -11.09 8.24 1.79
C LEU A 117 -10.20 7.63 0.70
N ALA A 118 -10.48 7.92 -0.57
CA ALA A 118 -9.66 7.44 -1.69
C ALA A 118 -8.23 8.01 -1.63
N GLU A 119 -8.08 9.29 -1.32
CA GLU A 119 -6.77 9.93 -1.12
C GLU A 119 -5.98 9.28 0.01
N GLU A 120 -6.64 8.97 1.13
CA GLU A 120 -6.01 8.33 2.28
C GLU A 120 -5.54 6.90 1.98
N ILE A 121 -6.37 6.12 1.29
CA ILE A 121 -6.01 4.78 0.81
C ILE A 121 -4.82 4.87 -0.15
N ASN A 122 -4.88 5.75 -1.15
CA ASN A 122 -3.81 5.93 -2.12
C ASN A 122 -2.49 6.34 -1.45
N LYS A 123 -2.55 7.24 -0.47
CA LYS A 123 -1.38 7.66 0.32
C LYS A 123 -0.75 6.47 1.05
N ARG A 124 -1.57 5.70 1.77
CA ARG A 124 -1.11 4.49 2.50
C ARG A 124 -0.52 3.44 1.55
N GLU A 125 -1.11 3.25 0.37
CA GLU A 125 -0.57 2.35 -0.63
C GLU A 125 0.77 2.83 -1.19
N GLN A 126 0.91 4.13 -1.46
CA GLN A 126 2.16 4.71 -1.92
C GLN A 126 3.28 4.57 -0.88
N ASP A 127 2.98 4.83 0.39
CA ASP A 127 3.94 4.68 1.49
C ASP A 127 4.43 3.23 1.60
N LYS A 128 3.51 2.25 1.58
CA LYS A 128 3.86 0.82 1.57
C LYS A 128 4.71 0.44 0.37
N ARG A 129 4.36 0.91 -0.83
CA ARG A 129 5.14 0.64 -2.06
C ARG A 129 6.55 1.24 -1.96
N ALA A 130 6.68 2.44 -1.39
CA ALA A 130 7.98 3.09 -1.18
C ALA A 130 8.85 2.33 -0.16
N GLU A 131 8.27 1.83 0.93
CA GLU A 131 8.97 0.99 1.90
C GLU A 131 9.45 -0.34 1.29
N LEU A 132 8.56 -1.02 0.56
CA LEU A 132 8.91 -2.26 -0.15
C LEU A 132 9.99 -2.01 -1.20
N ALA A 133 9.94 -0.90 -1.93
CA ALA A 133 10.97 -0.52 -2.89
C ALA A 133 12.32 -0.26 -2.21
N LYS A 134 12.34 0.43 -1.07
CA LYS A 134 13.56 0.66 -0.26
C LYS A 134 14.14 -0.66 0.26
N LEU A 135 13.31 -1.55 0.79
CA LEU A 135 13.73 -2.88 1.26
C LEU A 135 14.29 -3.71 0.11
N LYS A 136 13.62 -3.72 -1.05
CA LYS A 136 14.11 -4.41 -2.25
C LYS A 136 15.46 -3.84 -2.69
N GLN A 137 15.61 -2.52 -2.70
CA GLN A 137 16.87 -1.87 -3.07
C GLN A 137 18.00 -2.23 -2.08
N GLN A 138 17.72 -2.25 -0.78
CA GLN A 138 18.68 -2.68 0.23
C GLN A 138 19.10 -4.14 0.04
N MET A 139 18.15 -5.04 -0.26
CA MET A 139 18.44 -6.44 -0.57
C MET A 139 19.34 -6.57 -1.81
N ILE A 140 19.02 -5.86 -2.90
CA ILE A 140 19.84 -5.86 -4.13
C ILE A 140 21.25 -5.32 -3.84
N ASN A 141 21.37 -4.21 -3.10
CA ASN A 141 22.66 -3.62 -2.77
C ASN A 141 23.51 -4.57 -1.91
N ARG A 142 22.88 -5.22 -0.92
CA ARG A 142 23.53 -6.21 -0.05
C ARG A 142 23.99 -7.43 -0.85
N GLN A 143 23.13 -8.00 -1.68
CA GLN A 143 23.49 -9.13 -2.56
C GLN A 143 24.68 -8.78 -3.48
N ARG A 144 24.69 -7.58 -4.08
CA ARG A 144 25.81 -7.14 -4.92
C ARG A 144 27.14 -7.03 -4.18
N PHE A 145 27.12 -6.70 -2.88
CA PHE A 145 28.34 -6.48 -2.09
C PHE A 145 28.82 -7.75 -1.38
N GLU A 146 27.90 -8.54 -0.82
CA GLU A 146 28.20 -9.73 -0.02
C GLU A 146 28.41 -10.99 -0.88
N ASP A 147 27.81 -11.08 -2.06
CA ASP A 147 27.90 -12.28 -2.89
C ASP A 147 29.17 -12.26 -3.78
N PRO A 148 30.13 -13.20 -3.60
CA PRO A 148 31.38 -13.21 -4.35
C PRO A 148 31.22 -13.25 -5.87
N PHE A 149 30.10 -13.81 -6.35
CA PHE A 149 29.79 -13.90 -7.78
C PHE A 149 29.20 -12.60 -8.36
N CYS A 150 28.60 -11.73 -7.54
CA CYS A 150 28.02 -10.45 -7.97
C CYS A 150 28.95 -9.23 -7.75
N ARG A 151 30.02 -9.36 -6.94
CA ARG A 151 30.98 -8.28 -6.65
C ARG A 151 31.88 -7.90 -7.84
N TYR A 152 32.08 -8.81 -8.79
CA TYR A 152 32.87 -8.58 -10.00
C TYR A 152 31.97 -8.17 -11.18
N GLN A 153 31.55 -6.91 -11.21
CA GLN A 153 30.73 -6.33 -12.29
C GLN A 153 31.50 -6.07 -13.60
N ARG A 154 32.73 -6.57 -13.73
CA ARG A 154 33.55 -6.42 -14.94
C ARG A 154 34.17 -7.76 -15.29
N PHE A 155 33.58 -8.39 -16.31
CA PHE A 155 34.04 -9.60 -16.99
C PHE A 155 33.89 -10.90 -16.22
N GLY A 156 33.44 -11.93 -16.94
CA GLY A 156 33.70 -13.33 -16.63
C GLY A 156 35.21 -13.63 -16.64
N PHE A 157 35.91 -13.07 -15.66
CA PHE A 157 37.34 -13.20 -15.45
C PHE A 157 37.58 -13.36 -13.95
N SER A 158 37.17 -14.53 -13.43
CA SER A 158 37.80 -15.04 -12.23
C SER A 158 39.25 -15.38 -12.57
N PRO A 159 40.26 -14.94 -11.79
CA PRO A 159 41.66 -15.27 -12.06
C PRO A 159 41.95 -16.78 -11.99
N TYR A 160 41.02 -17.59 -11.45
CA TYR A 160 41.15 -19.05 -11.37
C TYR A 160 39.82 -19.79 -11.64
N GLY A 161 38.97 -19.26 -12.52
CA GLY A 161 37.66 -19.85 -12.85
C GLY A 161 37.59 -20.43 -14.25
N PHE A 162 38.06 -21.66 -14.40
CA PHE A 162 37.61 -22.66 -15.39
C PHE A 162 37.19 -22.12 -16.77
N GLY A 163 38.17 -21.66 -17.55
CA GLY A 163 38.01 -21.52 -18.99
C GLY A 163 37.71 -22.90 -19.58
N ALA A 164 36.56 -23.00 -20.26
CA ALA A 164 36.19 -24.16 -21.04
C ALA A 164 37.33 -24.51 -22.02
N TYR A 165 38.06 -25.58 -21.71
CA TYR A 165 39.05 -26.14 -22.60
C TYR A 165 38.34 -26.58 -23.89
N GLY A 166 38.74 -25.97 -25.00
CA GLY A 166 38.59 -26.55 -26.32
C GLY A 166 37.35 -26.11 -27.10
N SER A 167 37.48 -25.01 -27.84
CA SER A 167 36.76 -24.83 -29.10
C SER A 167 37.44 -23.78 -29.97
N ARG A 168 38.55 -24.18 -30.60
CA ARG A 168 39.20 -23.45 -31.72
C ARG A 168 38.38 -23.52 -33.03
N PHE A 169 37.08 -23.75 -32.94
CA PHE A 169 36.17 -23.74 -34.08
C PHE A 169 34.84 -23.13 -33.67
N GLY A 170 34.52 -21.97 -34.23
CA GLY A 170 33.18 -21.38 -34.17
C GLY A 170 32.90 -20.64 -35.48
N PRO A 171 31.94 -21.09 -36.30
CA PRO A 171 31.43 -20.27 -37.39
C PRO A 171 30.51 -19.18 -36.82
N ARG A 172 30.33 -18.15 -37.63
CA ARG A 172 29.46 -17.00 -37.41
C ARG A 172 28.03 -17.44 -37.04
N PHE A 173 27.37 -16.58 -36.28
CA PHE A 173 25.97 -16.59 -35.83
C PHE A 173 25.66 -17.34 -34.53
N GLY A 174 24.96 -16.61 -33.66
CA GLY A 174 24.23 -17.18 -32.53
C GLY A 174 24.66 -16.56 -31.21
N MET A 175 23.80 -15.72 -30.64
CA MET A 175 23.77 -15.46 -29.20
C MET A 175 24.03 -16.78 -28.44
N GLY A 176 25.12 -16.85 -27.68
CA GLY A 176 25.49 -18.08 -27.01
C GLY A 176 26.44 -17.83 -25.85
N ALA A 177 26.06 -18.37 -24.69
CA ALA A 177 26.82 -18.41 -23.43
C ALA A 177 26.76 -17.16 -22.53
N GLY A 178 25.55 -16.67 -22.26
CA GLY A 178 25.22 -15.92 -21.03
C GLY A 178 24.36 -16.73 -20.05
N TYR A 179 24.35 -18.07 -20.17
CA TYR A 179 23.35 -18.94 -19.56
C TYR A 179 23.97 -20.08 -18.75
N PHE A 180 24.88 -19.79 -17.82
CA PHE A 180 25.21 -20.74 -16.75
C PHE A 180 25.53 -20.00 -15.44
N SER A 181 24.51 -19.32 -14.94
CA SER A 181 24.34 -19.08 -13.51
C SER A 181 22.83 -19.19 -13.28
N PRO A 182 22.29 -20.32 -12.78
CA PRO A 182 20.85 -20.48 -12.57
C PRO A 182 20.29 -19.52 -11.51
N TRP A 183 21.16 -18.71 -10.90
CA TRP A 183 20.90 -17.66 -9.92
C TRP A 183 21.57 -16.36 -10.37
N GLY A 184 21.23 -15.85 -11.55
CA GLY A 184 21.68 -14.52 -11.98
C GLY A 184 21.28 -13.47 -10.94
N CYS A 185 22.16 -12.51 -10.64
CA CYS A 185 21.86 -11.43 -9.71
C CYS A 185 20.62 -10.65 -10.22
N TRP A 186 19.46 -10.77 -9.55
CA TRP A 186 18.19 -10.10 -9.89
C TRP A 186 18.06 -8.75 -9.19
#